data_AF-A0A1S8WU08-F1
#
_entry.id   AF-A0A1S8WU08-F1
#
_cell.length_a   1.000
_cell.length_b   1.000
_cell.length_c   1.000
_cell.angle_alpha   90.00
_cell.angle_beta   90.00
_cell.angle_gamma   90.00
#
_symmetry.space_group_name_H-M   'P 1'
#
loop_
_entity.id
_entity.type
_entity.pdbx_description
1 polymer ?
#
loop_
_entity_poly.entity_id
_entity_poly.type
_entity_poly.pdbx_seq_one_letter_code
_entity_poly.pdbx_strand_id
1 'polypeptide(L)'
;MFGVHEGCRFVMRRGVGIGAIRNQELLAARFKEKGQELSENQLSTLSRQLSRLRESLEAFAAKHGHKIKSDPHFRREFQAMCSSIGVDPIAYSRGCWTQALGLGEFYYHLAIRIIEY
;
A
#
# COMPACT_ATOMS: atom_id res chain seq x y z
N MET A 1 21.49 -58.50 58.43
CA MET A 1 20.81 -57.23 58.74
C MET A 1 21.18 -56.23 57.66
N PHE A 2 20.17 -55.68 56.97
CA PHE A 2 20.12 -54.43 56.18
C PHE A 2 21.20 -54.25 55.08
N GLY A 3 20.87 -54.30 53.78
CA GLY A 3 20.03 -53.33 53.05
C GLY A 3 20.93 -52.19 52.56
N VAL A 4 21.13 -52.00 51.25
CA VAL A 4 20.53 -50.87 50.51
C VAL A 4 20.52 -51.17 49.00
N HIS A 5 19.31 -51.07 48.45
CA HIS A 5 18.95 -50.88 47.03
C HIS A 5 19.79 -49.75 46.40
N GLU A 6 20.10 -49.84 45.10
CA GLU A 6 19.56 -48.87 44.14
C GLU A 6 19.95 -49.27 42.71
N GLY A 7 18.93 -49.70 41.96
CA GLY A 7 19.06 -49.97 40.53
C GLY A 7 19.46 -48.71 39.79
N CYS A 8 20.31 -48.90 38.77
CA CYS A 8 20.69 -47.87 37.82
C CYS A 8 19.42 -47.29 37.17
N ARG A 9 18.94 -46.16 37.69
CA ARG A 9 17.80 -45.42 37.14
C ARG A 9 18.25 -44.85 35.81
N PHE A 10 17.95 -45.54 34.73
CA PHE A 10 18.01 -44.97 33.38
C PHE A 10 17.04 -43.79 33.36
N VAL A 11 17.57 -42.58 33.54
CA VAL A 11 16.82 -41.34 33.32
C VAL A 11 16.45 -41.36 31.85
N MET A 12 15.23 -41.79 31.54
CA MET A 12 14.60 -41.46 30.27
C MET A 12 14.52 -39.94 30.23
N ARG A 13 15.52 -39.31 29.60
CA ARG A 13 15.36 -37.97 29.06
C ARG A 13 14.13 -38.08 28.16
N ARG A 14 13.00 -37.57 28.62
CA ARG A 14 11.83 -37.33 27.79
C ARG A 14 12.29 -36.35 26.72
N GLY A 15 12.85 -36.89 25.63
CA GLY A 15 13.14 -36.13 24.45
C GLY A 15 11.84 -35.46 24.07
N VAL A 16 11.88 -34.13 23.98
CA VAL A 16 10.88 -33.34 23.26
C VAL A 16 10.46 -34.15 22.02
N GLY A 17 9.27 -34.74 22.09
CA GLY A 17 8.91 -35.84 21.19
C GLY A 17 8.86 -35.35 19.75
N ILE A 18 9.18 -36.22 18.80
CA ILE A 18 9.08 -35.96 17.36
C ILE A 18 7.72 -35.36 16.98
N GLY A 19 6.65 -35.70 17.72
CA GLY A 19 5.32 -35.09 17.57
C GLY A 19 5.23 -33.60 17.93
N ALA A 20 6.00 -33.11 18.90
CA ALA A 20 6.08 -31.69 19.22
C ALA A 20 6.75 -30.91 18.09
N ILE A 21 7.84 -31.45 17.52
CA ILE A 21 8.55 -30.85 16.37
C ILE A 21 7.61 -30.81 15.15
N ARG A 22 6.93 -31.92 14.85
CA ARG A 22 5.99 -32.03 13.72
C ARG A 22 4.79 -31.08 13.86
N ASN A 23 4.27 -30.91 15.09
CA ASN A 23 3.23 -29.92 15.38
C ASN A 23 3.76 -28.48 15.24
N GLN A 24 5.01 -28.23 15.63
CA GLN A 24 5.65 -26.92 15.48
C GLN A 24 5.85 -26.55 14.01
N GLU A 25 6.29 -27.51 13.17
CA GLU A 25 6.40 -27.34 11.72
C GLU A 25 5.04 -27.09 11.07
N LEU A 26 4.00 -27.84 11.46
CA LEU A 26 2.64 -27.65 10.97
C LEU A 26 2.11 -26.26 11.34
N LEU A 27 2.31 -25.83 12.59
CA LEU A 27 1.95 -24.48 13.04
C LEU A 27 2.70 -23.41 12.25
N ALA A 28 4.00 -23.55 12.06
CA ALA A 28 4.80 -22.60 11.26
C ALA A 28 4.32 -22.52 9.81
N ALA A 29 3.97 -23.66 9.19
CA ALA A 29 3.40 -23.71 7.85
C ALA A 29 2.04 -22.99 7.78
N ARG A 30 1.17 -23.19 8.78
CA ARG A 30 -0.13 -22.51 8.87
C ARG A 30 0.01 -21.00 9.07
N PHE A 31 0.93 -20.55 9.93
CA PHE A 31 1.21 -19.13 10.11
C PHE A 31 1.75 -18.49 8.82
N LYS A 32 2.60 -19.20 8.08
CA LYS A 32 3.11 -18.73 6.78
C LYS A 32 2.01 -18.60 5.73
N GLU A 33 1.15 -19.61 5.61
CA GLU A 33 -0.02 -19.60 4.70
C GLU A 33 -0.96 -18.44 5.04
N LYS A 34 -1.31 -18.27 6.32
CA LYS A 34 -2.16 -17.16 6.77
C LYS A 34 -1.50 -15.79 6.61
N GLY A 35 -0.18 -15.70 6.75
CA GLY A 35 0.57 -14.49 6.46
C GLY A 35 0.50 -14.10 4.98
N GLN A 36 0.61 -15.07 4.07
CA GLN A 36 0.44 -14.86 2.63
C GLN A 36 -1.00 -14.43 2.29
N GLU A 37 -2.01 -15.15 2.77
CA GLU A 37 -3.42 -14.81 2.57
C GLU A 37 -3.74 -13.39 3.04
N LEU A 38 -3.22 -12.98 4.22
CA LEU A 38 -3.40 -11.63 4.73
C LEU A 38 -2.74 -10.58 3.82
N SER A 39 -1.52 -10.85 3.35
CA SER A 39 -0.79 -9.93 2.46
C SER A 39 -1.51 -9.75 1.11
N GLU A 40 -2.05 -10.83 0.54
CA GLU A 40 -2.81 -10.80 -0.71
C GLU A 40 -4.13 -10.02 -0.54
N ASN A 41 -4.82 -10.21 0.59
CA ASN A 41 -6.03 -9.46 0.92
C ASN A 41 -5.76 -7.96 1.11
N GLN A 42 -4.61 -7.61 1.69
CA GLN A 42 -4.19 -6.22 1.82
C GLN A 42 -3.90 -5.60 0.44
N LEU A 43 -3.17 -6.30 -0.43
CA LEU A 43 -2.86 -5.84 -1.79
C LEU A 43 -4.12 -5.65 -2.63
N SER A 44 -5.06 -6.58 -2.58
CA SER A 44 -6.33 -6.46 -3.33
C SER A 44 -7.18 -5.30 -2.81
N THR A 45 -7.20 -5.07 -1.50
CA THR A 45 -7.89 -3.94 -0.87
C THR A 45 -7.28 -2.61 -1.29
N LEU A 46 -5.94 -2.51 -1.29
CA LEU A 46 -5.21 -1.31 -1.73
C LEU A 46 -5.49 -1.00 -3.21
N SER A 47 -5.44 -2.01 -4.08
CA SER A 47 -5.76 -1.84 -5.50
C SER A 47 -7.17 -1.27 -5.70
N ARG A 48 -8.16 -1.80 -4.97
CA ARG A 48 -9.53 -1.28 -5.00
C ARG A 48 -9.64 0.16 -4.51
N GLN A 49 -8.89 0.53 -3.47
CA GLN A 49 -8.86 1.90 -2.97
C GLN A 49 -8.24 2.86 -3.98
N LEU A 50 -7.15 2.46 -4.65
CA LEU A 50 -6.53 3.26 -5.72
C LEU A 50 -7.47 3.48 -6.90
N SER A 51 -8.22 2.46 -7.32
CA SER A 51 -9.23 2.61 -8.39
C SER A 51 -10.33 3.61 -8.01
N ARG A 52 -10.89 3.50 -6.81
CA ARG A 52 -11.89 4.47 -6.31
C ARG A 52 -11.35 5.88 -6.21
N LEU A 53 -10.10 6.02 -5.77
CA LEU A 53 -9.43 7.31 -5.67
C LEU A 53 -9.26 7.94 -7.05
N ARG A 54 -8.85 7.15 -8.04
CA ARG A 54 -8.74 7.59 -9.44
C ARG A 54 -10.07 8.07 -9.98
N GLU A 55 -11.14 7.29 -9.84
CA GLU A 55 -12.49 7.66 -10.28
C GLU A 55 -12.99 8.94 -9.59
N SER A 56 -12.77 9.05 -8.27
CA SER A 56 -13.19 10.21 -7.48
C SER A 56 -12.45 11.47 -7.90
N LEU A 57 -11.14 11.37 -8.12
CA LEU A 57 -10.34 12.48 -8.59
C LEU A 57 -10.70 12.86 -10.03
N GLU A 58 -11.02 11.90 -10.92
CA GLU A 58 -11.48 12.16 -12.28
C GLU A 58 -12.83 12.89 -12.30
N ALA A 59 -13.77 12.49 -11.45
CA ALA A 59 -15.05 13.18 -11.27
C ALA A 59 -14.87 14.59 -10.67
N PHE A 60 -14.00 14.72 -9.64
CA PHE A 60 -13.67 16.01 -9.04
C PHE A 60 -13.05 16.95 -10.07
N ALA A 61 -12.14 16.42 -10.86
CA ALA A 61 -11.47 17.08 -11.95
C ALA A 61 -12.46 17.60 -13.00
N ALA A 62 -13.31 16.72 -13.54
CA ALA A 62 -14.30 17.10 -14.54
C ALA A 62 -15.25 18.20 -14.02
N LYS A 63 -15.65 18.13 -12.75
CA LYS A 63 -16.55 19.12 -12.13
C LYS A 63 -15.87 20.47 -11.82
N HIS A 64 -14.61 20.44 -11.39
CA HIS A 64 -13.93 21.63 -10.87
C HIS A 64 -12.80 22.15 -11.77
N GLY A 65 -12.57 21.54 -12.93
CA GLY A 65 -11.46 21.88 -13.84
C GLY A 65 -11.37 23.36 -14.20
N HIS A 66 -12.50 24.01 -14.49
CA HIS A 66 -12.54 25.46 -14.74
C HIS A 66 -12.08 26.28 -13.51
N LYS A 67 -12.49 25.86 -12.31
CA LYS A 67 -12.10 26.53 -11.06
C LYS A 67 -10.61 26.36 -10.77
N ILE A 68 -10.03 25.19 -11.08
CA ILE A 68 -8.58 24.96 -10.99
C ILE A 68 -7.81 25.86 -11.96
N LYS A 69 -8.36 26.15 -13.15
CA LYS A 69 -7.74 27.07 -14.12
C LYS A 69 -7.87 28.54 -13.73
N SER A 70 -8.99 28.95 -13.14
CA SER A 70 -9.26 30.35 -12.84
C SER A 70 -8.77 30.82 -11.47
N ASP A 71 -8.74 29.94 -10.45
CA ASP A 71 -8.43 30.30 -9.06
C ASP A 71 -7.07 29.73 -8.62
N PRO A 72 -6.05 30.58 -8.38
CA PRO A 72 -4.72 30.15 -7.94
C PRO A 72 -4.70 29.51 -6.55
N HIS A 73 -5.57 29.93 -5.63
CA HIS A 73 -5.65 29.37 -4.28
C HIS A 73 -6.20 27.96 -4.34
N PHE A 74 -7.32 27.78 -5.04
CA PHE A 74 -7.92 26.45 -5.23
C PHE A 74 -7.00 25.49 -5.96
N ARG A 75 -6.22 25.98 -6.94
CA ARG A 75 -5.20 25.16 -7.61
C ARG A 75 -4.13 24.67 -6.65
N ARG A 76 -3.66 25.51 -5.72
CA ARG A 76 -2.63 25.13 -4.74
C ARG A 76 -3.16 24.04 -3.80
N GLU A 77 -4.40 24.18 -3.33
CA GLU A 77 -5.03 23.15 -2.49
C GLU A 77 -5.22 21.83 -3.25
N PHE A 78 -5.62 21.90 -4.52
CA PHE A 78 -5.70 20.72 -5.37
C PHE A 78 -4.32 20.06 -5.59
N GLN A 79 -3.27 20.85 -5.85
CA GLN A 79 -1.91 20.32 -5.94
C GLN A 79 -1.45 19.66 -4.64
N ALA A 80 -1.70 20.27 -3.47
CA ALA A 80 -1.35 19.70 -2.17
C ALA A 80 -2.08 18.37 -1.92
N MET A 81 -3.35 18.28 -2.30
CA MET A 81 -4.11 17.03 -2.27
C MET A 81 -3.47 15.96 -3.17
N CYS A 82 -3.15 16.29 -4.42
CA CYS A 82 -2.48 15.36 -5.33
C CYS A 82 -1.11 14.90 -4.79
N SER A 83 -0.30 15.82 -4.23
CA SER A 83 1.00 15.51 -3.62
C SER A 83 0.88 14.59 -2.41
N SER A 84 -0.18 14.71 -1.60
CA SER A 84 -0.40 13.82 -0.44
C SER A 84 -0.62 12.35 -0.85
N ILE A 85 -1.11 12.12 -2.06
CA ILE A 85 -1.34 10.80 -2.64
C ILE A 85 -0.08 10.29 -3.39
N GLY A 86 0.92 11.17 -3.60
CA GLY A 86 2.07 10.89 -4.45
C GLY A 86 1.75 10.98 -5.95
N VAL A 87 0.64 11.65 -6.31
CA VAL A 87 0.27 11.89 -7.70
C VAL A 87 0.70 13.31 -8.05
N ASP A 88 1.55 13.45 -9.06
CA ASP A 88 1.89 14.77 -9.60
C ASP A 88 0.97 15.10 -10.79
N PRO A 89 0.13 16.15 -10.70
CA PRO A 89 -0.81 16.51 -11.75
C PRO A 89 -0.13 17.04 -13.02
N ILE A 90 1.16 17.42 -12.96
CA ILE A 90 1.96 17.98 -14.07
C ILE A 90 2.76 16.86 -14.77
N ALA A 91 3.30 15.89 -14.03
CA ALA A 91 4.07 14.75 -14.55
C ALA A 91 3.19 13.59 -15.00
N TYR A 92 2.00 13.40 -14.39
CA TYR A 92 0.97 12.45 -14.85
C TYR A 92 0.15 13.03 -16.03
N SER A 93 0.75 13.95 -16.77
CA SER A 93 0.20 14.59 -17.98
C SER A 93 0.21 13.69 -19.21
N ARG A 94 0.83 12.51 -19.16
CA ARG A 94 0.68 11.50 -20.23
C ARG A 94 -0.59 10.67 -20.02
N GLY A 95 -1.73 11.25 -20.42
CA GLY A 95 -2.96 10.50 -20.74
C GLY A 95 -4.17 10.78 -19.86
N CYS A 96 -4.07 10.70 -18.52
CA CYS A 96 -5.27 10.74 -17.66
C CYS A 96 -5.73 12.17 -17.33
N TRP A 97 -4.83 13.04 -16.84
CA TRP A 97 -5.22 14.38 -16.40
C TRP A 97 -5.25 15.40 -17.54
N THR A 98 -4.38 15.28 -18.54
CA THR A 98 -4.34 16.27 -19.62
C THR A 98 -5.63 16.27 -20.44
N GLN A 99 -6.19 15.09 -20.72
CA GLN A 99 -7.44 14.95 -21.47
C GLN A 99 -8.66 15.30 -20.60
N ALA A 100 -8.67 14.89 -19.32
CA ALA A 100 -9.81 15.12 -18.42
C ALA A 100 -9.89 16.54 -17.85
N LEU A 101 -8.75 17.22 -17.68
CA LEU A 101 -8.68 18.54 -17.02
C LEU A 101 -8.23 19.68 -17.92
N GLY A 102 -7.55 19.38 -19.04
CA GLY A 102 -6.88 20.40 -19.85
C GLY A 102 -5.86 21.24 -19.07
N LEU A 103 -5.34 20.70 -17.96
CA LEU A 103 -4.31 21.37 -17.14
C LEU A 103 -2.97 21.42 -17.85
N GLY A 104 -2.66 20.44 -18.71
CA GLY A 104 -1.43 20.44 -19.50
C GLY A 104 -1.29 21.73 -20.32
N GLU A 105 -2.30 22.10 -21.10
CA GLU A 105 -2.32 23.34 -21.89
C GLU A 105 -2.15 24.59 -21.01
N PHE A 106 -2.81 24.63 -19.86
CA PHE A 106 -2.66 25.72 -18.90
C PHE A 106 -1.22 25.87 -18.39
N TYR A 107 -0.57 24.77 -17.97
CA TYR A 107 0.83 24.81 -17.50
C TYR A 107 1.83 25.06 -18.62
N TYR A 108 1.56 24.60 -19.85
CA TYR A 108 2.38 24.94 -21.02
C TYR A 108 2.29 26.44 -21.33
N HIS A 109 1.10 27.03 -21.35
CA HIS A 109 0.93 28.47 -21.53
C HIS A 109 1.62 29.27 -20.43
N LEU A 110 1.53 28.82 -19.17
CA LEU A 110 2.24 29.44 -18.06
C LEU A 110 3.76 29.35 -18.25
N ALA A 111 4.29 28.18 -18.66
CA ALA A 111 5.72 27.99 -18.88
C ALA A 111 6.25 28.88 -20.01
N ILE A 112 5.53 29.00 -21.12
CA ILE A 112 5.88 29.90 -22.23
C ILE A 112 5.92 31.35 -21.74
N ARG A 113 4.91 31.80 -20.99
CA ARG A 113 4.85 33.15 -20.42
C ARG A 113 5.98 33.46 -19.44
N ILE A 114 6.50 32.44 -18.74
CA ILE A 114 7.65 32.60 -17.83
C ILE A 114 8.95 32.69 -18.61
N ILE A 115 9.10 31.94 -19.72
CA ILE A 115 10.31 31.95 -20.56
C ILE A 115 10.40 33.20 -21.44
N GLU A 116 9.26 33.73 -21.87
CA GLU A 116 9.15 34.97 -22.65
C GLU A 116 9.45 36.24 -21.81
N TYR A 117 9.52 36.11 -20.47
CA TYR A 117 9.81 37.19 -19.53
C TYR A 117 11.26 37.13 -19.04
#